data_AF-A0A5B7C391-F1
#
_entry.id   AF-A0A5B7C391-F1
#
_cell.length_a   1.000
_cell.length_b   1.000
_cell.length_c   1.000
_cell.angle_alpha   90.00
_cell.angle_beta   90.00
_cell.angle_gamma   90.00
#
_symmetry.space_group_name_H-M   'P 1'
#
loop_
_entity.id
_entity.type
_entity.pdbx_description
1 polymer ?
#
loop_
_entity_poly.entity_id
_entity_poly.type
_entity_poly.pdbx_seq_one_letter_code
_entity_poly.pdbx_strand_id
1 'polypeptide(L)'
;WLRNFLHRVKAMNLKVVMMAEREANHNHPFFMQRFVEALDHYAALFDSMEAIVPPSSRERLAVKQLWFGREIRDIVAVEGEDRREWHERFQSWEVMLRSSRFR
;
A
#
# COMPACT_ATOMS: atom_id res chain seq x y z
N TRP A 1 -1.97 3.71 -16.81
CA TRP A 1 -3.37 3.70 -16.31
C TRP A 1 -3.63 4.80 -15.28
N LEU A 2 -2.92 4.79 -14.14
CA LEU A 2 -3.14 5.70 -13.01
C LEU A 2 -3.06 7.21 -13.34
N ARG A 3 -2.09 7.64 -14.16
CA ARG A 3 -2.01 9.05 -14.59
C ARG A 3 -3.27 9.51 -15.36
N ASN A 4 -3.79 8.65 -16.24
CA ASN A 4 -5.01 8.96 -16.98
C ASN A 4 -6.23 9.02 -16.05
N PHE A 5 -6.26 8.16 -15.03
CA PHE A 5 -7.26 8.24 -13.97
C PHE A 5 -7.18 9.57 -13.22
N LEU A 6 -5.99 9.96 -12.74
CA LEU A 6 -5.78 11.23 -12.04
C LEU A 6 -6.16 12.45 -12.90
N HIS A 7 -5.87 12.45 -14.20
CA HIS A 7 -6.32 13.52 -15.10
C HIS A 7 -7.85 13.59 -15.23
N ARG A 8 -8.54 12.44 -15.27
CA ARG A 8 -10.01 12.41 -15.25
C ARG A 8 -10.56 12.92 -13.93
N VAL A 9 -9.96 12.53 -12.80
CA VAL A 9 -10.32 13.05 -11.47
C VAL A 9 -10.16 14.57 -11.43
N LYS A 10 -9.06 15.10 -11.98
CA LYS A 10 -8.83 16.54 -12.08
C LYS A 10 -9.87 17.26 -12.94
N ALA A 11 -10.30 16.63 -14.04
CA ALA A 11 -11.31 17.18 -14.95
C ALA A 11 -12.72 17.26 -14.33
N MET A 12 -13.01 16.51 -13.26
CA MET A 12 -14.27 16.63 -12.51
C MET A 12 -14.40 17.92 -11.71
N ASN A 13 -13.33 18.74 -11.62
CA ASN A 13 -13.33 20.03 -10.92
C ASN A 13 -13.77 19.94 -9.44
N LEU A 14 -13.36 18.86 -8.75
CA LEU A 14 -13.60 18.67 -7.32
C LEU A 14 -12.87 19.74 -6.51
N LYS A 15 -13.50 20.21 -5.42
CA LYS A 15 -12.89 21.21 -4.52
C LYS A 15 -11.70 20.66 -3.74
N VAL A 16 -11.81 19.41 -3.28
CA VAL A 16 -10.81 18.71 -2.49
C VAL A 16 -10.79 17.25 -2.94
N VAL A 17 -9.59 16.67 -3.00
CA VAL A 17 -9.37 15.23 -3.18
C VAL A 17 -8.53 14.76 -2.00
N MET A 18 -8.98 13.70 -1.34
CA MET A 18 -8.25 13.04 -0.26
C MET A 18 -7.77 11.67 -0.75
N MET A 19 -6.52 11.35 -0.44
CA MET A 19 -5.91 10.07 -0.76
C MET A 19 -5.40 9.44 0.52
N ALA A 20 -5.74 8.17 0.73
CA ALA A 20 -5.27 7.37 1.85
C ALA A 20 -4.63 6.11 1.28
N GLU A 21 -3.32 6.00 1.45
CA GLU A 21 -2.50 4.91 0.90
C GLU A 21 -1.60 4.34 2.00
N ARG A 22 -1.11 3.12 1.77
CA ARG A 22 -0.13 2.49 2.64
C ARG A 22 1.24 3.16 2.47
N GLU A 23 1.81 3.63 3.56
CA GLU A 23 3.17 4.19 3.56
C GLU A 23 4.21 3.05 3.57
N ALA A 24 4.51 2.52 2.39
CA ALA A 24 5.51 1.48 2.17
C ALA A 24 6.00 1.50 0.72
N ASN A 25 7.25 1.08 0.47
CA ASN A 25 7.79 0.90 -0.88
C ASN A 25 7.77 -0.58 -1.32
N HIS A 26 6.58 -1.15 -1.51
CA HIS A 26 6.44 -2.55 -1.95
C HIS A 26 6.52 -2.72 -3.47
N ASN A 27 6.64 -1.63 -4.23
CA ASN A 27 6.72 -1.69 -5.69
C ASN A 27 8.17 -1.73 -6.25
N HIS A 28 9.16 -1.95 -5.39
CA HIS A 28 10.57 -1.97 -5.82
C HIS A 28 10.85 -3.06 -6.88
N PRO A 29 11.65 -2.80 -7.94
CA PRO A 29 11.93 -3.79 -8.98
C PRO A 29 12.67 -5.03 -8.45
N PHE A 30 13.59 -4.86 -7.51
CA PHE A 30 14.33 -5.96 -6.90
C PHE A 30 13.56 -6.65 -5.76
N PHE A 31 13.46 -7.98 -5.82
CA PHE A 31 12.80 -8.82 -4.82
C PHE A 31 13.30 -8.57 -3.39
N MET A 32 14.63 -8.58 -3.17
CA MET A 32 15.19 -8.43 -1.82
C MET A 32 14.81 -7.11 -1.16
N GLN A 33 14.71 -6.03 -1.94
CA GLN A 33 14.28 -4.72 -1.41
C GLN A 33 12.81 -4.75 -0.99
N ARG A 34 11.94 -5.38 -1.80
CA ARG A 34 10.53 -5.56 -1.43
C ARG A 34 10.36 -6.45 -0.22
N PHE A 35 11.12 -7.55 -0.13
CA PHE A 35 11.04 -8.50 0.97
C PHE A 35 11.40 -7.83 2.29
N VAL A 36 12.51 -7.07 2.34
CA VAL A 36 12.93 -6.34 3.54
C VAL A 36 11.90 -5.27 3.91
N GLU A 37 11.45 -4.45 2.95
CA GLU A 37 10.44 -3.43 3.21
C GLU A 37 9.12 -4.04 3.74
N ALA A 38 8.66 -5.14 3.14
CA ALA A 38 7.45 -5.84 3.59
C ALA A 38 7.63 -6.43 5.00
N LEU A 39 8.79 -7.03 5.28
CA LEU A 39 9.08 -7.55 6.62
C LEU A 39 8.99 -6.44 7.66
N ASP A 40 9.67 -5.32 7.44
CA ASP A 40 9.68 -4.18 8.36
C ASP A 40 8.27 -3.57 8.51
N HIS A 41 7.56 -3.38 7.40
CA HIS A 41 6.22 -2.80 7.39
C HIS A 41 5.20 -3.67 8.13
N TYR A 42 5.13 -4.97 7.81
CA TYR A 42 4.16 -5.86 8.45
C TYR A 42 4.55 -6.24 9.87
N ALA A 43 5.84 -6.25 10.22
CA ALA A 43 6.26 -6.39 11.63
C ALA A 43 5.66 -5.25 12.48
N ALA A 44 5.83 -4.00 12.06
CA ALA A 44 5.25 -2.85 12.76
C ALA A 44 3.72 -2.90 12.85
N LEU A 45 3.04 -3.34 11.79
CA LEU A 45 1.58 -3.51 11.80
C LEU A 45 1.14 -4.65 12.73
N PHE A 46 1.89 -5.75 12.79
CA PHE A 46 1.60 -6.85 13.70
C PHE A 46 1.79 -6.39 15.14
N ASP A 47 2.94 -5.80 15.48
CA ASP A 47 3.26 -5.30 16.83
C ASP A 47 2.23 -4.29 17.33
N SER A 48 1.84 -3.32 16.48
CA SER A 48 0.82 -2.34 16.84
C SER A 48 -0.53 -2.99 17.15
N MET A 49 -0.90 -4.04 16.42
CA MET A 49 -2.12 -4.80 16.66
C MET A 49 -2.03 -5.65 17.93
N GLU A 50 -0.87 -6.22 18.24
CA GLU A 50 -0.67 -7.01 19.46
C GLU A 50 -0.78 -6.13 20.72
N ALA A 51 -0.38 -4.87 20.61
CA ALA A 51 -0.48 -3.89 21.69
C ALA A 51 -1.92 -3.45 22.01
N ILE A 52 -2.82 -3.47 21.04
CA ILE A 52 -4.18 -2.89 21.19
C ILE A 52 -5.32 -3.91 21.09
N VAL A 53 -5.11 -5.08 20.50
CA VAL A 53 -6.16 -6.09 20.26
C VAL A 53 -5.88 -7.39 21.01
N PRO A 54 -6.84 -7.92 21.81
CA PRO A 54 -6.68 -9.18 22.53
C PRO A 54 -6.28 -10.35 21.61
N PRO A 55 -5.41 -11.27 22.05
CA PRO A 55 -4.99 -12.43 21.24
C PRO A 55 -6.13 -13.36 20.81
N SER A 56 -7.23 -13.40 21.57
CA SER A 56 -8.41 -14.22 21.29
C SER A 56 -9.37 -13.59 20.27
N SER A 57 -9.13 -12.36 19.81
CA SER A 57 -9.99 -11.69 18.83
C SER A 57 -9.93 -12.41 17.48
N ARG A 58 -11.10 -12.79 16.98
CA ARG A 58 -11.25 -13.39 15.65
C ARG A 58 -10.99 -12.37 14.55
N GLU A 59 -11.29 -11.11 14.81
CA GLU A 59 -11.05 -9.99 13.90
C GLU A 59 -9.55 -9.76 13.72
N ARG A 60 -8.76 -9.79 14.81
CA ARG A 60 -7.29 -9.78 14.74
C ARG A 60 -6.78 -10.90 13.87
N LEU A 61 -7.26 -12.13 14.08
CA LEU A 61 -6.84 -13.27 13.27
C LEU A 61 -7.20 -13.09 11.79
N ALA A 62 -8.41 -12.64 11.50
CA ALA A 62 -8.89 -12.40 10.15
C ALA A 62 -8.03 -11.35 9.43
N VAL A 63 -7.73 -10.21 10.08
CA VAL A 63 -6.87 -9.17 9.48
C VAL A 63 -5.46 -9.71 9.23
N LYS A 64 -4.84 -10.38 10.21
CA LYS A 64 -3.48 -10.94 10.06
C LYS A 64 -3.41 -11.98 8.93
N GLN A 65 -4.37 -12.90 8.86
CA GLN A 65 -4.28 -14.04 7.93
C GLN A 65 -4.86 -13.74 6.54
N LEU A 66 -6.03 -13.09 6.47
CA LEU A 66 -6.75 -12.93 5.21
C LEU A 66 -6.36 -11.65 4.48
N TRP A 67 -6.08 -10.57 5.21
CA TRP A 67 -5.74 -9.28 4.63
C TRP A 67 -4.23 -9.18 4.47
N PHE A 68 -3.48 -9.09 5.58
CA PHE A 68 -2.02 -8.97 5.51
C PHE A 68 -1.37 -10.19 4.86
N GLY A 69 -1.84 -11.41 5.18
CA GLY A 69 -1.32 -12.62 4.55
C GLY A 69 -1.50 -12.66 3.03
N ARG A 70 -2.55 -12.04 2.49
CA ARG A 70 -2.75 -11.92 1.03
C ARG A 70 -1.80 -10.89 0.43
N GLU A 71 -1.68 -9.71 1.05
CA GLU A 71 -0.79 -8.66 0.57
C GLU A 71 0.69 -9.13 0.60
N ILE A 72 1.13 -9.73 1.72
CA ILE A 72 2.48 -10.31 1.86
C ILE A 72 2.75 -11.34 0.75
N ARG A 73 1.78 -12.22 0.48
CA ARG A 73 1.93 -13.22 -0.58
C ARG A 73 2.10 -12.57 -1.95
N ASP A 74 1.33 -11.54 -2.25
CA ASP A 74 1.44 -10.83 -3.53
C ASP A 74 2.82 -10.15 -3.68
N ILE A 75 3.31 -9.52 -2.62
CA ILE A 75 4.61 -8.82 -2.64
C ILE A 75 5.80 -9.79 -2.79
N VAL A 76 5.72 -10.96 -2.12
CA VAL A 76 6.83 -11.91 -1.99
C VAL A 76 6.79 -13.02 -3.05
N ALA A 77 5.61 -13.51 -3.43
CA ALA A 77 5.48 -14.70 -4.27
C ALA A 77 4.99 -14.41 -5.69
N VAL A 78 4.50 -13.21 -5.98
CA VAL A 78 4.01 -12.83 -7.32
C VAL A 78 4.98 -11.85 -7.97
N GLU A 79 5.25 -12.06 -9.25
CA GLU A 79 6.19 -11.26 -10.04
C GLU A 79 5.52 -10.72 -11.31
N GLY A 80 6.15 -9.72 -11.93
CA GLY A 80 5.71 -9.19 -13.23
C GLY A 80 4.36 -8.48 -13.16
N GLU A 81 3.60 -8.59 -14.25
CA GLU A 81 2.32 -7.90 -14.45
C GLU A 81 1.18 -8.46 -13.58
N ASP A 82 1.36 -9.65 -13.02
CA ASP A 82 0.35 -10.28 -12.16
C ASP A 82 0.36 -9.73 -10.73
N ARG A 83 1.44 -9.06 -10.32
CA ARG A 83 1.57 -8.44 -8.99
C ARG A 83 0.67 -7.22 -8.89
N ARG A 84 -0.05 -7.08 -7.78
CA ARG A 84 -1.06 -6.02 -7.58
C ARG A 84 -0.75 -5.09 -6.41
N GLU A 85 0.07 -5.51 -5.46
CA GLU A 85 0.46 -4.70 -4.31
C GLU A 85 1.61 -3.76 -4.68
N TRP A 86 1.24 -2.58 -5.16
CA TRP A 86 2.17 -1.53 -5.60
C TRP A 86 2.15 -0.34 -4.64
N HIS A 87 2.33 -0.60 -3.35
CA HIS A 87 2.46 0.47 -2.37
C HIS A 87 3.67 1.34 -2.72
N GLU A 88 3.47 2.65 -2.60
CA GLU A 88 4.42 3.70 -2.87
C GLU A 88 4.39 4.68 -1.69
N ARG A 89 5.56 5.23 -1.33
CA ARG A 89 5.67 6.21 -0.24
C ARG A 89 5.07 7.56 -0.62
N PHE A 90 4.77 8.39 0.37
CA PHE A 90 4.19 9.72 0.19
C PHE A 90 4.92 10.55 -0.89
N GLN A 91 6.25 10.51 -0.93
CA GLN A 91 7.05 11.26 -1.91
C GLN A 91 6.73 10.86 -3.36
N SER A 92 6.56 9.57 -3.65
CA SER A 92 6.16 9.08 -4.97
C SER A 92 4.77 9.60 -5.35
N TRP A 93 3.83 9.54 -4.41
CA TRP A 93 2.47 10.04 -4.60
C TRP A 93 2.42 11.55 -4.80
N GLU A 94 3.18 12.31 -4.03
CA GLU A 94 3.28 13.76 -4.15
C GLU A 94 3.73 14.17 -5.56
N VAL A 95 4.82 13.56 -6.06
CA VAL A 95 5.31 13.82 -7.42
C VAL A 95 4.24 13.48 -8.45
N MET A 96 3.56 12.34 -8.30
CA MET A 96 2.52 11.91 -9.24
C MET A 96 1.31 12.87 -9.25
N LEU A 97 0.84 13.29 -8.08
CA LEU A 97 -0.26 14.23 -7.93
C LEU A 97 0.10 15.61 -8.48
N ARG A 98 1.30 16.13 -8.18
CA ARG A 98 1.80 17.39 -8.75
C ARG A 98 1.89 17.34 -10.27
N SER A 99 2.43 16.25 -10.84
CA SER A 99 2.49 16.04 -12.29
C SER A 99 1.08 15.96 -12.93
N SER A 100 0.07 15.58 -12.14
CA SER A 100 -1.33 15.50 -12.55
C SER A 100 -2.12 16.78 -12.26
N ARG A 101 -1.44 17.89 -11.92
CA ARG A 101 -1.99 19.23 -11.65
C ARG A 101 -2.86 19.33 -10.38
N PHE A 102 -2.66 18.42 -9.43
CA PHE A 102 -3.13 18.62 -8.05
C PHE A 102 -2.15 19.54 -7.32
N ARG A 103 -2.67 20.28 -6.34
CA ARG A 103 -1.92 21.27 -5.55
C ARG A 103 -2.06 20.96 -4.09
#